data_AF-A0AAP0C7Q5-F1
#
_entry.id   AF-A0AAP0C7Q5-F1
#
_cell.length_a   1.000
_cell.length_b   1.000
_cell.length_c   1.000
_cell.angle_alpha   90.00
_cell.angle_beta   90.00
_cell.angle_gamma   90.00
#
_symmetry.space_group_name_H-M   'P 1'
#
loop_
_entity.id
_entity.type
_entity.pdbx_description
1 polymer ?
#
loop_
_entity_poly.entity_id
_entity_poly.type
_entity_poly.pdbx_seq_one_letter_code
_entity_poly.pdbx_strand_id
1 'polypeptide(L)'
;MMCCPLCYANFDSIDHLFFRCSYSASVWSTIRTKLGLGDINHVWTDIILKLCAVAGSKSFESIVARIGVAAASYYVWQERNNRLFRNQTRPPDVLAGIILGVTRLRLVSLTYKRSLNVAVKLAKWNISESDLFDNGG
;
A
#
# COMPACT_ATOMS: atom_id res chain seq x y z
N MET A 1 -26.46 4.30 9.82
CA MET A 1 -25.14 3.88 9.32
C MET A 1 -25.28 3.62 7.82
N MET A 2 -24.43 4.20 6.97
CA MET A 2 -24.56 4.05 5.50
C MET A 2 -24.00 2.69 5.05
N CYS A 3 -24.55 2.15 3.96
CA CYS A 3 -24.00 0.97 3.29
C CYS A 3 -22.66 1.32 2.64
N CYS A 4 -21.68 0.42 2.72
CA CYS A 4 -20.35 0.61 2.17
C CYS A 4 -20.42 0.67 0.63
N PRO A 5 -19.97 1.76 0.00
CA PRO A 5 -20.04 1.93 -1.46
C PRO A 5 -19.01 1.06 -2.21
N LEU A 6 -18.11 0.39 -1.50
CA LEU A 6 -17.12 -0.49 -2.11
C LEU A 6 -17.68 -1.89 -2.37
N CYS A 7 -18.43 -2.47 -1.42
CA CYS A 7 -18.98 -3.82 -1.52
C CYS A 7 -20.51 -3.89 -1.64
N TYR A 8 -21.21 -2.81 -1.32
CA TYR A 8 -22.68 -2.74 -1.29
C TYR A 8 -23.36 -3.79 -0.41
N ALA A 9 -22.64 -4.40 0.54
CA ALA A 9 -23.11 -5.55 1.31
C ALA A 9 -23.04 -5.38 2.84
N ASN A 10 -22.26 -4.42 3.33
CA ASN A 10 -22.02 -4.21 4.77
C ASN A 10 -22.04 -2.73 5.10
N PHE A 11 -22.11 -2.42 6.39
CA PHE A 11 -22.02 -1.05 6.85
C PHE A 11 -20.63 -0.45 6.67
N ASP A 12 -20.62 0.84 6.34
CA ASP A 12 -19.41 1.61 6.21
C ASP A 12 -18.86 2.00 7.58
N SER A 13 -17.63 1.56 7.86
CA SER A 13 -16.86 1.87 9.06
C SER A 13 -15.38 1.82 8.72
N ILE A 14 -14.52 2.41 9.55
CA ILE A 14 -13.05 2.37 9.36
C ILE A 14 -12.56 0.91 9.30
N ASP A 15 -13.02 0.08 10.24
CA ASP A 15 -12.63 -1.32 10.33
C ASP A 15 -13.13 -2.15 9.14
N HIS A 16 -14.33 -1.84 8.62
CA HIS A 16 -14.80 -2.44 7.39
C HIS A 16 -14.00 -1.96 6.17
N LEU A 17 -13.82 -0.65 6.04
CA LEU A 17 -13.17 0.01 4.90
C LEU A 17 -11.74 -0.49 4.69
N PHE A 18 -10.95 -0.55 5.76
CA PHE A 18 -9.54 -0.94 5.68
C PHE A 18 -9.37 -2.46 5.84
N PHE A 19 -9.63 -3.13 4.71
CA PHE A 19 -9.28 -4.51 4.35
C PHE A 19 -10.19 -5.64 4.87
N ARG A 20 -11.27 -5.35 5.61
CA ARG A 20 -12.34 -6.33 5.88
C ARG A 20 -13.45 -6.32 4.83
N CYS A 21 -13.64 -5.21 4.12
CA CYS A 21 -14.53 -5.11 2.97
C CYS A 21 -14.04 -6.01 1.84
N SER A 22 -14.92 -6.80 1.22
CA SER A 22 -14.53 -7.75 0.16
C SER A 22 -13.72 -7.10 -0.96
N TYR A 23 -14.08 -5.87 -1.34
CA TYR A 23 -13.33 -5.09 -2.33
C TYR A 23 -11.93 -4.71 -1.83
N SER A 24 -11.81 -4.05 -0.67
CA SER A 24 -10.49 -3.62 -0.17
C SER A 24 -9.63 -4.78 0.32
N ALA A 25 -10.23 -5.88 0.76
CA ALA A 25 -9.58 -7.14 1.07
C ALA A 25 -8.87 -7.71 -0.18
N SER A 26 -9.54 -7.69 -1.34
CA SER A 26 -8.95 -8.13 -2.61
C SER A 26 -7.74 -7.27 -3.01
N VAL A 27 -7.86 -5.95 -2.85
CA VAL A 27 -6.74 -5.01 -3.04
C VAL A 27 -5.58 -5.37 -2.09
N TRP A 28 -5.88 -5.58 -0.82
CA TRP A 28 -4.89 -5.89 0.21
C TRP A 28 -4.17 -7.21 -0.04
N SER A 29 -4.90 -8.28 -0.38
CA SER A 29 -4.32 -9.58 -0.71
C SER A 29 -3.30 -9.48 -1.84
N THR A 30 -3.54 -8.61 -2.82
CA THR A 30 -2.64 -8.39 -3.96
C THR A 30 -1.34 -7.70 -3.54
N ILE A 31 -1.42 -6.71 -2.64
CA ILE A 31 -0.26 -5.87 -2.30
C ILE A 31 0.51 -6.36 -1.07
N ARG A 32 -0.13 -6.98 -0.07
CA ARG A 32 0.47 -7.26 1.25
C ARG A 32 1.73 -8.10 1.18
N THR A 33 1.79 -9.08 0.28
CA THR A 33 2.98 -9.93 0.09
C THR A 33 4.14 -9.10 -0.45
N LYS A 34 3.89 -8.19 -1.39
CA LYS A 34 4.91 -7.28 -1.93
C LYS A 34 5.45 -6.32 -0.87
N LEU A 35 4.60 -5.95 0.10
CA LEU A 35 4.96 -5.09 1.24
C LEU A 35 5.69 -5.83 2.37
N GLY A 36 5.86 -7.16 2.28
CA GLY A 36 6.44 -7.96 3.37
C GLY A 36 5.48 -8.17 4.55
N LEU A 37 4.17 -8.10 4.30
CA LEU A 37 3.08 -8.21 5.28
C LEU A 37 2.15 -9.39 4.97
N GLY A 38 2.67 -10.43 4.30
CA GLY A 38 1.91 -11.61 3.86
C GLY A 38 1.21 -12.37 5.00
N ASP A 39 1.79 -12.35 6.20
CA ASP A 39 1.29 -13.09 7.35
C ASP A 39 0.30 -12.30 8.21
N ILE A 40 0.01 -11.04 7.85
CA ILE A 40 -0.86 -10.17 8.66
C ILE A 40 -2.31 -10.35 8.24
N ASN A 41 -3.17 -10.47 9.24
CA ASN A 41 -4.61 -10.53 9.07
C ASN A 41 -5.16 -9.28 8.38
N HIS A 42 -6.37 -9.42 7.85
CA HIS A 42 -7.11 -8.34 7.22
C HIS A 42 -7.81 -7.42 8.25
N VAL A 43 -7.17 -7.22 9.40
CA VAL A 43 -7.70 -6.42 10.52
C VAL A 43 -6.87 -5.15 10.62
N TRP A 44 -7.55 -4.00 10.58
CA TRP A 44 -6.89 -2.70 10.60
C TRP A 44 -5.94 -2.54 11.80
N THR A 45 -6.40 -2.93 12.98
CA THR A 45 -5.62 -2.85 14.22
C THR A 45 -4.34 -3.67 14.15
N ASP A 46 -4.37 -4.90 13.62
CA ASP A 46 -3.19 -5.76 13.50
C ASP A 46 -2.12 -5.14 12.60
N ILE A 47 -2.55 -4.52 11.49
CA ILE A 47 -1.68 -3.82 10.56
C ILE A 47 -1.03 -2.61 11.23
N ILE A 48 -1.81 -1.81 11.95
CA ILE A 48 -1.29 -0.63 12.66
C ILE A 48 -0.31 -1.04 13.78
N LEU A 49 -0.64 -2.07 14.57
CA LEU A 49 0.26 -2.58 15.61
C LEU A 49 1.59 -3.04 15.03
N LYS A 50 1.57 -3.73 13.87
CA LYS A 50 2.81 -4.08 13.16
C LYS A 50 3.61 -2.85 12.76
N LEU A 51 2.96 -1.82 12.21
CA LEU A 51 3.64 -0.59 11.79
C LEU A 51 4.24 0.15 12.98
N CYS A 52 3.53 0.23 14.10
CA CYS A 52 4.04 0.82 15.33
C CYS A 52 5.30 0.09 15.83
N ALA A 53 5.31 -1.24 15.79
CA ALA A 53 6.47 -2.04 16.20
C ALA A 53 7.74 -1.78 15.36
N VAL A 54 7.59 -1.32 14.12
CA VAL A 54 8.72 -1.03 13.21
C VAL A 54 8.92 0.46 12.93
N ALA A 55 8.18 1.35 13.59
CA ALA A 55 8.12 2.78 13.26
C ALA A 55 9.48 3.49 13.35
N GLY A 56 10.31 3.12 14.32
CA GLY A 56 11.67 3.65 14.49
C GLY A 56 12.73 3.01 13.59
N SER A 57 12.40 1.90 12.92
CA SER A 57 13.35 1.17 12.08
C SER A 57 13.59 1.91 10.76
N LYS A 58 14.86 2.02 10.37
CA LYS A 58 15.31 2.51 9.06
C LYS A 58 15.57 1.36 8.07
N SER A 59 15.13 0.14 8.39
CA SER A 59 15.24 -0.97 7.46
C SER A 59 14.37 -0.70 6.22
N PHE A 60 14.84 -1.20 5.07
CA PHE A 60 14.11 -1.11 3.81
C PHE A 60 12.69 -1.68 3.95
N GLU A 61 12.54 -2.81 4.62
CA GLU A 61 11.27 -3.48 4.89
C GLU A 61 10.32 -2.61 5.71
N SER A 62 10.80 -1.95 6.76
CA SER A 62 9.97 -1.03 7.57
C SER A 62 9.51 0.17 6.74
N ILE A 63 10.39 0.72 5.92
CA ILE A 63 10.08 1.85 5.04
C ILE A 63 9.02 1.44 4.01
N VAL A 64 9.21 0.31 3.33
CA VAL A 64 8.27 -0.26 2.35
C VAL A 64 6.90 -0.50 2.98
N ALA A 65 6.85 -1.14 4.15
CA ALA A 65 5.60 -1.43 4.85
C ALA A 65 4.84 -0.14 5.19
N ARG A 66 5.53 0.88 5.72
CA ARG A 66 4.91 2.17 6.06
C ARG A 66 4.38 2.92 4.85
N ILE A 67 5.20 3.04 3.79
CA ILE A 67 4.78 3.72 2.55
C ILE A 67 3.61 2.98 1.91
N GLY A 68 3.71 1.66 1.80
CA GLY A 68 2.69 0.84 1.16
C GLY A 68 1.35 0.85 1.87
N VAL A 69 1.34 0.73 3.21
CA VAL A 69 0.09 0.82 4.00
C VAL A 69 -0.50 2.22 3.94
N ALA A 70 0.33 3.27 4.01
CA ALA A 70 -0.15 4.65 3.89
C ALA A 70 -0.81 4.89 2.51
N ALA A 71 -0.15 4.44 1.44
CA ALA A 71 -0.69 4.53 0.08
C ALA A 71 -1.99 3.72 -0.06
N ALA A 72 -2.01 2.48 0.43
CA ALA A 72 -3.19 1.62 0.37
C ALA A 72 -4.39 2.25 1.11
N SER A 73 -4.17 2.77 2.31
CA SER A 73 -5.20 3.44 3.10
C SER A 73 -5.76 4.65 2.37
N TYR A 74 -4.87 5.50 1.82
CA TYR A 74 -5.29 6.68 1.06
C TYR A 74 -6.10 6.31 -0.18
N TYR A 75 -5.61 5.39 -1.02
CA TYR A 75 -6.26 5.06 -2.28
C TYR A 75 -7.56 4.25 -2.11
N VAL A 76 -7.67 3.42 -1.07
CA VAL A 76 -8.94 2.78 -0.70
C VAL A 76 -9.98 3.81 -0.27
N TRP A 77 -9.59 4.77 0.57
CA TRP A 77 -10.47 5.87 0.96
C TRP A 77 -10.86 6.76 -0.23
N GLN A 78 -9.90 7.06 -1.11
CA GLN A 78 -10.15 7.81 -2.33
C GLN A 78 -11.13 7.07 -3.26
N GLU A 79 -10.97 5.76 -3.43
CA GLU A 79 -11.89 4.94 -4.23
C GLU A 79 -13.31 4.97 -3.65
N ARG A 80 -13.46 4.81 -2.33
CA ARG A 80 -14.74 4.94 -1.64
C ARG A 80 -15.42 6.28 -1.98
N ASN A 81 -14.67 7.38 -1.91
CA ASN A 81 -15.20 8.71 -2.20
C ASN A 81 -15.53 8.93 -3.68
N ASN A 82 -14.71 8.41 -4.59
CA ASN A 82 -14.98 8.48 -6.03
C ASN A 82 -16.29 7.77 -6.39
N ARG A 83 -16.60 6.64 -5.74
CA ARG A 83 -17.88 5.96 -5.93
C ARG A 83 -19.07 6.74 -5.39
N LEU A 84 -18.90 7.39 -4.24
CA LEU A 84 -19.96 8.19 -3.61
C LEU A 84 -20.26 9.50 -4.36
N PHE A 85 -19.23 10.20 -4.83
CA PHE A 85 -19.38 11.59 -5.27
C PHE A 85 -19.07 11.82 -6.75
N ARG A 86 -18.47 10.84 -7.43
CA ARG A 86 -18.05 10.99 -8.83
C ARG A 86 -18.58 9.89 -9.75
N ASN A 87 -19.32 8.91 -9.20
CA ASN A 87 -19.79 7.72 -9.91
C ASN A 87 -18.67 7.01 -10.70
N GLN A 88 -17.45 7.04 -10.15
CA GLN A 88 -16.27 6.41 -10.74
C GLN A 88 -15.93 5.15 -9.95
N THR A 89 -15.74 4.05 -10.67
CA THR A 89 -15.36 2.76 -10.09
C THR A 89 -14.10 2.25 -10.76
N ARG A 90 -13.18 1.73 -9.95
CA ARG A 90 -12.04 0.95 -10.42
C ARG A 90 -12.17 -0.50 -9.93
N PRO A 91 -11.71 -1.46 -10.73
CA PRO A 91 -11.48 -2.83 -10.26
C PRO A 91 -10.41 -2.90 -9.16
N PRO A 92 -10.45 -3.90 -8.25
CA PRO A 92 -9.46 -4.06 -7.18
C PRO A 92 -8.02 -4.17 -7.67
N ASP A 93 -7.79 -4.89 -8.75
CA ASP A 93 -6.48 -5.12 -9.38
C ASP A 93 -5.89 -3.81 -9.94
N VAL A 94 -6.72 -2.96 -10.56
CA VAL A 94 -6.32 -1.63 -11.02
C VAL A 94 -5.91 -0.75 -9.84
N LEU A 95 -6.68 -0.76 -8.74
CA LEU A 95 -6.33 0.02 -7.55
C LEU A 95 -5.03 -0.50 -6.90
N ALA A 96 -4.85 -1.83 -6.83
CA ALA A 96 -3.63 -2.45 -6.34
C ALA A 96 -2.40 -2.05 -7.17
N GLY A 97 -2.52 -2.04 -8.51
CA GLY A 97 -1.48 -1.57 -9.42
C GLY A 97 -1.09 -0.12 -9.16
N ILE A 98 -2.06 0.77 -8.96
CA ILE A 98 -1.81 2.18 -8.61
C ILE A 98 -1.04 2.28 -7.29
N ILE A 99 -1.46 1.54 -6.26
CA ILE A 99 -0.81 1.56 -4.94
C ILE A 99 0.64 1.08 -5.04
N LEU A 100 0.90 -0.01 -5.75
CA LEU A 100 2.26 -0.53 -5.96
C LEU A 100 3.12 0.44 -6.79
N GLY A 101 2.54 1.06 -7.83
CA GLY A 101 3.22 2.07 -8.63
C GLY A 101 3.64 3.28 -7.80
N VAL A 102 2.73 3.84 -7.00
CA VAL A 102 3.04 4.97 -6.11
C VAL A 102 4.06 4.59 -5.05
N THR A 103 3.97 3.38 -4.50
CA THR A 103 4.95 2.87 -3.53
C THR A 103 6.33 2.79 -4.18
N ARG A 104 6.44 2.23 -5.39
CA ARG A 104 7.69 2.17 -6.16
C ARG A 104 8.26 3.57 -6.40
N LEU A 105 7.46 4.52 -6.87
CA LEU A 105 7.90 5.90 -7.12
C LEU A 105 8.45 6.56 -5.85
N ARG A 106 7.79 6.35 -4.70
CA ARG A 106 8.29 6.83 -3.42
C ARG A 106 9.61 6.18 -3.03
N LEU A 107 9.78 4.89 -3.28
CA LEU A 107 11.05 4.20 -3.02
C LEU A 107 12.18 4.75 -3.91
N VAL A 108 11.91 5.07 -5.18
CA VAL A 108 12.92 5.70 -6.07
C VAL A 108 13.36 7.07 -5.54
N SER A 109 12.44 7.85 -4.96
CA SER A 109 12.76 9.19 -4.42
C SER A 109 13.58 9.20 -3.12
N LEU A 110 13.85 8.03 -2.52
CA LEU A 110 14.63 7.94 -1.29
C LEU A 110 16.12 7.79 -1.59
N THR A 111 16.94 8.24 -0.64
CA THR A 111 18.39 8.04 -0.68
C THR A 111 18.76 6.74 0.04
N TYR A 112 19.72 6.01 -0.53
CA TYR A 112 20.18 4.75 0.01
C TYR A 112 21.70 4.68 0.12
N LYS A 113 22.19 3.96 1.13
CA LYS A 113 23.61 3.58 1.18
C LYS A 113 23.86 2.49 0.14
N ARG A 114 24.92 2.67 -0.67
CA ARG A 114 25.33 1.66 -1.64
C ARG A 114 25.75 0.39 -0.93
N SER A 115 25.00 -0.69 -1.14
CA SER A 115 25.31 -2.04 -0.65
C SER A 115 24.58 -3.07 -1.50
N LEU A 116 25.17 -4.27 -1.63
CA LEU A 116 24.54 -5.38 -2.36
C LEU A 116 23.17 -5.74 -1.78
N ASN A 117 23.01 -5.70 -0.46
CA ASN A 117 21.74 -6.01 0.21
C ASN A 117 20.63 -5.03 -0.20
N VAL A 118 20.94 -3.73 -0.25
CA VAL A 118 20.00 -2.71 -0.73
C VAL A 118 19.69 -2.89 -2.21
N ALA A 119 20.69 -3.15 -3.05
CA ALA A 119 20.50 -3.37 -4.49
C ALA A 119 19.57 -4.56 -4.77
N VAL A 120 19.77 -5.68 -4.08
CA VAL A 120 18.90 -6.87 -4.19
C VAL A 120 17.46 -6.54 -3.77
N LYS A 121 17.27 -5.73 -2.72
CA LYS A 121 15.94 -5.32 -2.26
C LYS A 121 15.25 -4.36 -3.24
N LEU A 122 15.98 -3.43 -3.83
CA LEU A 122 15.47 -2.50 -4.85
C LEU A 122 15.13 -3.22 -6.16
N ALA A 123 15.93 -4.21 -6.57
CA ALA A 123 15.64 -5.04 -7.73
C ALA A 123 14.30 -5.77 -7.61
N LYS A 124 13.90 -6.22 -6.40
CA LYS A 124 12.56 -6.79 -6.16
C LYS A 124 11.42 -5.81 -6.48
N TRP A 125 11.69 -4.51 -6.47
CA TRP A 125 10.75 -3.45 -6.81
C TRP A 125 10.91 -2.94 -8.26
N ASN A 126 11.68 -3.64 -9.09
CA ASN A 126 12.03 -3.19 -10.44
C ASN A 126 12.62 -1.77 -10.42
N ILE A 127 13.53 -1.53 -9.47
CA ILE A 127 14.31 -0.30 -9.34
C ILE A 127 15.77 -0.66 -9.60
N SER A 128 16.34 -0.07 -10.65
CA SER A 128 17.73 -0.22 -11.08
C SER A 128 18.63 0.87 -10.48
N GLU A 129 19.95 0.70 -10.54
CA GLU A 129 20.88 1.76 -10.12
C GLU A 129 20.69 3.03 -10.98
N SER A 130 20.40 2.92 -12.27
CA SER A 130 20.12 4.08 -13.14
C SER A 130 18.90 4.88 -12.68
N ASP A 131 17.85 4.23 -12.18
CA ASP A 131 16.64 4.92 -11.66
C ASP A 131 16.96 5.81 -10.44
N LEU A 132 18.05 5.55 -9.71
CA LEU A 132 18.43 6.30 -8.51
C LEU A 132 19.30 7.52 -8.82
N PHE A 133 20.07 7.45 -9.91
CA PHE A 133 21.07 8.46 -10.28
C PHE A 133 20.60 9.40 -11.40
N ASP A 134 19.41 9.21 -11.96
CA ASP A 134 18.80 10.11 -12.95
C ASP A 134 18.13 11.36 -12.35
N ASN A 135 18.43 11.68 -11.08
CA ASN A 135 17.92 12.87 -10.39
C ASN A 135 18.96 14.01 -10.37
N GLY A 136 19.52 14.37 -11.52
CA GLY A 136 20.48 15.48 -11.60
C GLY A 136 21.02 15.78 -13.00
N GLY A 137 20.21 16.45 -13.82
CA GLY A 137 20.65 17.33 -14.90
C GLY A 137 20.12 18.73 -14.63
#